data_AF-A0ABD3GA85-F1
#
_entry.id   AF-A0ABD3GA85-F1
#
_cell.length_a   1.000
_cell.length_b   1.000
_cell.length_c   1.000
_cell.angle_alpha   90.00
_cell.angle_beta   90.00
_cell.angle_gamma   90.00
#
_symmetry.space_group_name_H-M   'P 1'
#
loop_
_entity.id
_entity.type
_entity.pdbx_description
1 polymer ?
#
loop_
_entity_poly.entity_id
_entity_poly.type
_entity_poly.pdbx_seq_one_letter_code
_entity_poly.pdbx_strand_id
1 'polypeptide(L)'
;MGRANIFLVVLVAVIVSAPLTAARTPFVSQRGIEDVRCVGEVAELLQQHEGRHRWAYDHRGRFRAIGSGYNLDDNVDERRKELQAAGLDYDKLYNGEIGLDELQITGLLILDAERALRRAGDNIERLEDFCCPLRAVFADIQHTARSADKFPREDLEQVIERAASEDYKSAADELERTKWCSKGRNRGRCRDNLDIVEEGCPKGSGQLRYQDLITAGWTLLNKIVPSSGGVLT
;
A
#
# COMPACT_ATOMS: atom_id res chain seq x y z
N MET A 1 16.12 51.21 5.38
CA MET A 1 17.42 50.49 5.35
C MET A 1 17.59 49.74 6.67
N GLY A 2 17.36 48.43 6.67
CA GLY A 2 17.49 47.57 7.85
C GLY A 2 17.60 46.13 7.35
N ARG A 3 18.66 45.43 7.74
CA ARG A 3 19.24 44.26 7.07
C ARG A 3 18.45 42.97 7.35
N ALA A 4 18.35 42.13 6.33
CA ALA A 4 17.83 40.77 6.40
C ALA A 4 18.84 39.86 7.15
N ASN A 5 18.34 39.13 8.15
CA ASN A 5 19.08 38.07 8.83
C ASN A 5 18.94 36.77 8.02
N ILE A 6 20.02 36.38 7.36
CA ILE A 6 20.18 35.06 6.72
C ILE A 6 20.66 34.11 7.82
N PHE A 7 19.80 33.16 8.23
CA PHE A 7 20.21 32.04 9.06
C PHE A 7 20.94 31.01 8.18
N LEU A 8 22.28 31.03 8.28
CA LEU A 8 23.15 30.00 7.73
C LEU A 8 23.14 28.81 8.72
N VAL A 9 22.47 27.72 8.34
CA VAL A 9 22.56 26.44 9.06
C VAL A 9 23.91 25.81 8.70
N VAL A 10 24.87 25.90 9.62
CA VAL A 10 26.16 25.22 9.51
C VAL A 10 25.96 23.77 9.96
N LEU A 11 25.97 22.85 9.02
CA LEU A 11 26.00 21.41 9.27
C LEU A 11 27.44 21.02 9.64
N VAL A 12 27.73 20.91 10.94
CA VAL A 12 29.01 20.38 11.43
C VAL A 12 28.95 18.85 11.33
N ALA A 13 29.59 18.29 10.31
CA ALA A 13 29.82 16.86 10.21
C ALA A 13 30.93 16.46 11.20
N VAL A 14 30.56 15.85 12.33
CA VAL A 14 31.50 15.20 13.24
C VAL A 14 31.90 13.87 12.60
N ILE A 15 33.05 13.83 11.93
CA ILE A 15 33.65 12.59 11.44
C ILE A 15 34.35 11.92 12.62
N VAL A 16 33.63 11.04 13.31
CA VAL A 16 34.25 10.09 14.25
C VAL A 16 34.91 9.00 13.42
N SER A 17 36.24 8.93 13.47
CA SER A 17 37.02 7.87 12.83
C SER A 17 36.78 6.54 13.55
N ALA A 18 35.70 5.86 13.20
CA ALA A 18 35.48 4.46 13.56
C ALA A 18 36.36 3.56 12.67
N PRO A 19 36.88 2.44 13.19
CA PRO A 19 37.59 1.46 12.37
C PRO A 19 36.69 0.97 11.23
N LEU A 20 37.26 0.88 10.03
CA LEU A 20 36.65 0.32 8.82
C LEU A 20 36.38 -1.18 8.98
N THR A 21 35.43 -1.55 9.84
CA THR A 21 34.63 -2.74 9.60
C THR A 21 33.77 -2.43 8.38
N ALA A 22 33.95 -3.20 7.31
CA ALA A 22 33.14 -3.15 6.11
C ALA A 22 31.65 -3.24 6.49
N ALA A 23 31.03 -2.09 6.69
CA ALA A 23 29.60 -1.98 6.81
C ALA A 23 29.08 -2.39 5.44
N ARG A 24 28.53 -3.60 5.35
CA ARG A 24 27.64 -3.97 4.26
C ARG A 24 26.57 -2.88 4.24
N THR A 25 26.65 -1.96 3.28
CA THR A 25 25.48 -1.19 2.87
C THR A 25 24.34 -2.19 2.73
N PRO A 26 23.18 -1.98 3.37
CA PRO A 26 22.05 -2.85 3.14
C PRO A 26 21.80 -2.80 1.63
N PHE A 27 22.06 -3.93 0.97
CA PHE A 27 21.71 -4.11 -0.43
C PHE A 27 20.20 -4.05 -0.45
N VAL A 28 19.65 -2.86 -0.73
CA VAL A 28 18.26 -2.74 -1.14
C VAL A 28 18.18 -3.58 -2.41
N SER A 29 17.68 -4.80 -2.25
CA SER A 29 17.43 -5.71 -3.37
C SER A 29 16.70 -4.92 -4.45
N GLN A 30 17.07 -5.10 -5.72
CA GLN A 30 16.38 -4.45 -6.84
C GLN A 30 14.85 -4.67 -6.80
N ARG A 31 14.40 -5.79 -6.20
CA ARG A 31 12.97 -6.04 -5.91
C ARG A 31 12.31 -4.94 -5.07
N GLY A 32 13.02 -4.37 -4.09
CA GLY A 32 12.48 -3.35 -3.20
C GLY A 32 12.24 -1.99 -3.86
N ILE A 33 12.81 -1.70 -5.03
CA ILE A 33 12.60 -0.42 -5.73
C ILE A 33 11.40 -0.51 -6.68
N GLU A 34 11.18 -1.67 -7.31
CA GLU A 34 10.03 -1.90 -8.19
C GLU A 34 8.71 -1.96 -7.41
N ASP A 35 8.74 -2.51 -6.18
CA ASP A 35 7.54 -2.57 -5.34
C ASP A 35 7.01 -1.18 -4.97
N VAL A 36 7.91 -0.22 -4.67
CA VAL A 36 7.54 1.17 -4.32
C VAL A 36 6.73 1.84 -5.44
N ARG A 37 6.96 1.47 -6.71
CA ARG A 37 6.25 2.07 -7.86
C ARG A 37 4.75 1.78 -7.82
N CYS A 38 4.35 0.60 -7.39
CA CYS A 38 2.94 0.18 -7.42
C CYS A 38 2.21 0.44 -6.11
N VAL A 39 2.91 0.82 -5.03
CA VAL A 39 2.29 1.15 -3.73
C VAL A 39 1.19 2.19 -3.86
N GLY A 40 1.38 3.18 -4.73
CA GLY A 40 0.39 4.23 -4.96
C GLY A 40 -0.95 3.72 -5.47
N GLU A 41 -0.92 2.86 -6.49
CA GLU A 41 -2.14 2.26 -7.06
C GLU A 41 -2.79 1.26 -6.11
N VAL A 42 -1.98 0.48 -5.38
CA VAL A 42 -2.48 -0.39 -4.30
C VAL A 42 -3.19 0.45 -3.24
N ALA A 43 -2.58 1.55 -2.78
CA ALA A 43 -3.15 2.44 -1.78
C ALA A 43 -4.46 3.09 -2.26
N GLU A 44 -4.51 3.56 -3.52
CA GLU A 44 -5.72 4.13 -4.12
C GLU A 44 -6.87 3.08 -4.12
N LEU A 45 -6.60 1.86 -4.58
CA LEU A 45 -7.59 0.78 -4.64
C LEU A 45 -8.06 0.33 -3.24
N LEU A 46 -7.12 0.13 -2.30
CA LEU A 46 -7.47 -0.20 -0.92
C LEU A 46 -8.33 0.90 -0.28
N GLN A 47 -7.97 2.17 -0.48
CA GLN A 47 -8.76 3.27 0.06
C GLN A 47 -10.17 3.32 -0.51
N GLN A 48 -10.34 3.10 -1.82
CA GLN A 48 -11.67 3.02 -2.45
C GLN A 48 -12.53 1.95 -1.78
N HIS A 49 -11.92 0.80 -1.48
CA HIS A 49 -12.61 -0.36 -0.95
C HIS A 49 -12.81 -0.37 0.59
N GLU A 50 -11.95 0.31 1.34
CA GLU A 50 -11.97 0.34 2.81
C GLU A 50 -12.59 1.64 3.37
N GLY A 51 -12.55 2.73 2.60
CA GLY A 51 -12.84 4.07 3.06
C GLY A 51 -11.75 4.62 3.98
N ARG A 52 -11.95 5.84 4.52
CA ARG A 52 -11.05 6.47 5.50
C ARG A 52 -11.78 6.68 6.82
N HIS A 53 -11.20 6.22 7.92
CA HIS A 53 -11.78 6.30 9.26
C HIS A 53 -10.79 6.90 10.24
N ARG A 54 -11.12 8.08 10.77
CA ARG A 54 -10.31 8.77 11.78
C ARG A 54 -10.24 8.02 13.10
N TRP A 55 -11.31 7.36 13.48
CA TRP A 55 -11.46 6.67 14.77
C TRP A 55 -11.48 5.17 14.57
N ALA A 56 -11.07 4.42 15.58
CA ALA A 56 -11.16 2.97 15.51
C ALA A 56 -12.61 2.50 15.40
N TYR A 57 -12.83 1.47 14.60
CA TYR A 57 -14.14 0.94 14.24
C TYR A 57 -14.09 -0.58 14.12
N ASP A 58 -15.27 -1.22 14.18
CA ASP A 58 -15.37 -2.66 14.02
C ASP A 58 -15.47 -3.00 12.54
N HIS A 59 -14.37 -3.48 11.96
CA HIS A 59 -14.30 -3.78 10.56
C HIS A 59 -15.12 -5.03 10.24
N ARG A 60 -16.29 -4.83 9.61
CA ARG A 60 -17.22 -5.88 9.19
C ARG A 60 -17.59 -6.86 10.33
N GLY A 61 -17.57 -6.38 11.58
CA GLY A 61 -17.89 -7.16 12.78
C GLY A 61 -16.88 -8.25 13.14
N ARG A 62 -15.61 -8.13 12.71
CA ARG A 62 -14.61 -9.20 12.88
C ARG A 62 -13.36 -8.81 13.66
N PHE A 63 -12.87 -7.59 13.44
CA PHE A 63 -11.66 -7.09 14.07
C PHE A 63 -11.74 -5.58 14.24
N ARG A 64 -10.97 -5.04 15.16
CA ARG A 64 -10.79 -3.61 15.36
C ARG A 64 -9.87 -3.06 14.28
N ALA A 65 -10.31 -2.01 13.58
CA ALA A 65 -9.52 -1.35 12.56
C ALA A 65 -9.51 0.16 12.74
N ILE A 66 -8.61 0.85 12.05
CA ILE A 66 -8.55 2.31 11.98
C ILE A 66 -8.01 2.73 10.61
N GLY A 67 -8.14 4.01 10.24
CA GLY A 67 -7.67 4.50 8.95
C GLY A 67 -8.42 3.85 7.79
N SER A 68 -7.68 3.28 6.84
CA SER A 68 -8.25 2.56 5.69
C SER A 68 -8.07 1.06 5.84
N GLY A 69 -8.80 0.47 6.78
CA GLY A 69 -8.76 -0.98 7.00
C GLY A 69 -7.55 -1.49 7.79
N TYR A 70 -6.73 -0.61 8.37
CA TYR A 70 -5.56 -0.99 9.17
C TYR A 70 -6.00 -1.83 10.37
N ASN A 71 -5.75 -3.14 10.31
CA ASN A 71 -6.22 -4.11 11.27
C ASN A 71 -5.39 -4.05 12.56
N LEU A 72 -5.95 -3.51 13.63
CA LEU A 72 -5.28 -3.39 14.92
C LEU A 72 -5.09 -4.75 15.62
N ASP A 73 -5.96 -5.72 15.34
CA ASP A 73 -5.88 -7.07 15.89
C ASP A 73 -4.83 -7.95 15.19
N ASP A 74 -4.24 -7.49 14.08
CA ASP A 74 -3.24 -8.26 13.32
C ASP A 74 -1.83 -8.09 13.89
N ASN A 75 -1.21 -9.14 14.44
CA ASN A 75 0.14 -9.09 15.01
C ASN A 75 0.33 -7.86 15.94
N VAL A 76 -0.41 -7.85 17.05
CA VAL A 76 -0.52 -6.70 17.98
C VAL A 76 0.83 -6.09 18.36
N ASP A 77 1.87 -6.90 18.58
CA ASP A 77 3.22 -6.41 18.91
C ASP A 77 3.86 -5.60 17.78
N GLU A 78 3.62 -6.01 16.53
CA GLU A 78 4.05 -5.25 15.35
C GLU A 78 3.23 -3.97 15.20
N ARG A 79 1.90 -4.02 15.37
CA ARG A 79 1.03 -2.82 15.32
C ARG A 79 1.44 -1.79 16.36
N ARG A 80 1.71 -2.24 17.58
CA ARG A 80 2.23 -1.38 18.66
C ARG A 80 3.52 -0.67 18.24
N LYS A 81 4.46 -1.40 17.65
CA LYS A 81 5.74 -0.82 17.17
C LYS A 81 5.54 0.15 16.01
N GLU A 82 4.74 -0.20 15.02
CA GLU A 82 4.46 0.65 13.85
C GLU A 82 3.78 1.97 14.29
N LEU A 83 2.75 1.89 15.13
CA LEU A 83 2.06 3.07 15.64
C LEU A 83 2.95 3.90 16.56
N GLN A 84 3.73 3.27 17.44
CA GLN A 84 4.68 3.98 18.29
C GLN A 84 5.73 4.75 17.47
N ALA A 85 6.21 4.18 16.37
CA ALA A 85 7.14 4.86 15.46
C ALA A 85 6.51 6.11 14.81
N ALA A 86 5.19 6.14 14.67
CA ALA A 86 4.41 7.30 14.22
C ALA A 86 3.98 8.23 15.37
N GLY A 87 4.47 8.03 16.60
CA GLY A 87 4.10 8.82 17.78
C GLY A 87 2.68 8.57 18.29
N LEU A 88 2.09 7.45 17.91
CA LEU A 88 0.73 7.06 18.27
C LEU A 88 0.72 6.02 19.39
N ASP A 89 -0.26 6.12 20.27
CA ASP A 89 -0.51 5.16 21.34
C ASP A 89 -1.53 4.12 20.85
N TYR A 90 -1.09 2.87 20.71
CA TYR A 90 -1.92 1.76 20.23
C TYR A 90 -3.18 1.59 21.10
N ASP A 91 -3.04 1.58 22.42
CA ASP A 91 -4.14 1.25 23.33
C ASP A 91 -5.21 2.34 23.29
N LYS A 92 -4.78 3.61 23.23
CA LYS A 92 -5.71 4.74 23.06
C LYS A 92 -6.41 4.74 21.70
N LEU A 93 -5.72 4.40 20.61
CA LEU A 93 -6.35 4.28 19.29
C LEU A 93 -7.36 3.13 19.30
N TYR A 94 -6.96 1.97 19.81
CA TYR A 94 -7.78 0.77 19.88
C TYR A 94 -9.11 1.02 20.61
N ASN A 95 -9.04 1.68 21.77
CA ASN A 95 -10.19 2.09 22.57
C ASN A 95 -10.97 3.27 22.00
N GLY A 96 -10.47 3.92 20.93
CA GLY A 96 -11.10 5.09 20.32
C GLY A 96 -10.97 6.37 21.15
N GLU A 97 -10.02 6.44 22.08
CA GLU A 97 -9.75 7.63 22.90
C GLU A 97 -9.05 8.74 22.12
N ILE A 98 -8.24 8.36 21.13
CA ILE A 98 -7.60 9.28 20.18
C ILE A 98 -7.92 8.83 18.75
N GLY A 99 -7.90 9.79 17.82
CA GLY A 99 -8.12 9.55 16.39
C GLY A 99 -6.96 10.04 15.56
N LEU A 100 -6.82 9.49 14.36
CA LEU A 100 -5.77 9.83 13.41
C LEU A 100 -6.03 11.18 12.72
N ASP A 101 -4.97 11.89 12.35
CA ASP A 101 -5.07 12.94 11.32
C ASP A 101 -4.91 12.36 9.90
N GLU A 102 -5.10 13.20 8.88
CA GLU A 102 -5.04 12.76 7.48
C GLU A 102 -3.67 12.24 7.06
N LEU A 103 -2.59 12.80 7.61
CA LEU A 103 -1.23 12.35 7.30
C LEU A 103 -0.98 10.97 7.91
N GLN A 104 -1.47 10.74 9.13
CA GLN A 104 -1.38 9.45 9.80
C GLN A 104 -2.20 8.37 9.10
N ILE A 105 -3.44 8.66 8.67
CA ILE A 105 -4.26 7.72 7.88
C ILE A 105 -3.52 7.34 6.60
N THR A 106 -2.97 8.32 5.90
CA THR A 106 -2.21 8.11 4.66
C THR A 106 -0.94 7.30 4.90
N GLY A 107 -0.19 7.58 5.96
CA GLY A 107 1.01 6.83 6.33
C GLY A 107 0.68 5.35 6.60
N LEU A 108 -0.39 5.07 7.36
CA LEU A 108 -0.84 3.71 7.62
C LEU A 108 -1.32 3.00 6.35
N LEU A 109 -2.04 3.71 5.47
CA LEU A 109 -2.49 3.17 4.19
C LEU A 109 -1.31 2.77 3.29
N ILE A 110 -0.26 3.60 3.21
CA ILE A 110 0.96 3.29 2.43
C ILE A 110 1.65 2.05 3.00
N LEU A 111 1.80 1.96 4.33
CA LEU A 111 2.39 0.79 4.99
C LEU A 111 1.60 -0.50 4.71
N ASP A 112 0.26 -0.42 4.74
CA ASP A 112 -0.61 -1.57 4.45
C ASP A 112 -0.58 -1.96 2.97
N ALA A 113 -0.50 -0.99 2.07
CA ALA A 113 -0.34 -1.21 0.64
C ALA A 113 0.97 -1.93 0.32
N GLU A 114 2.09 -1.49 0.91
CA GLU A 114 3.38 -2.18 0.81
C GLU A 114 3.31 -3.61 1.34
N ARG A 115 2.67 -3.80 2.51
CA ARG A 115 2.51 -5.14 3.10
C ARG A 115 1.65 -6.05 2.23
N ALA A 116 0.56 -5.52 1.67
CA ALA A 116 -0.34 -6.25 0.77
C ALA A 116 0.37 -6.66 -0.53
N LEU A 117 1.13 -5.74 -1.14
CA LEU A 117 1.90 -6.03 -2.34
C LEU A 117 2.99 -7.08 -2.09
N ARG A 118 3.73 -6.98 -0.98
CA ARG A 118 4.70 -7.99 -0.57
C ARG A 118 4.05 -9.37 -0.37
N ARG A 119 2.91 -9.42 0.33
CA ARG A 119 2.15 -10.66 0.52
C ARG A 119 1.66 -11.25 -0.81
N ALA A 120 1.31 -10.42 -1.79
CA ALA A 120 1.01 -10.89 -3.14
C ALA A 120 2.25 -11.49 -3.81
N GLY A 121 3.41 -10.83 -3.73
CA GLY A 121 4.67 -11.32 -4.30
C GLY A 121 5.16 -12.63 -3.68
N ASP A 122 4.85 -12.88 -2.40
CA ASP A 122 5.15 -14.14 -1.73
C ASP A 122 4.30 -15.33 -2.24
N ASN A 123 3.20 -15.06 -2.95
CA ASN A 123 2.26 -16.08 -3.43
C ASN A 123 2.18 -16.19 -4.95
N ILE A 124 2.48 -15.10 -5.67
CA ILE A 124 2.40 -15.00 -7.13
C ILE A 124 3.82 -14.89 -7.65
N GLU A 125 4.24 -15.94 -8.35
CA GLU A 125 5.55 -15.96 -9.00
C GLU A 125 5.61 -14.91 -10.10
N ARG A 126 6.72 -14.15 -10.15
CA ARG A 126 6.95 -13.08 -11.12
C ARG A 126 5.85 -12.01 -11.10
N LEU A 127 5.36 -11.64 -9.90
CA LEU A 127 4.39 -10.55 -9.74
C LEU A 127 4.89 -9.25 -10.40
N GLU A 128 6.18 -8.97 -10.25
CA GLU A 128 7.14 -8.67 -11.32
C GLU A 128 6.66 -8.14 -12.67
N ASP A 129 6.10 -9.07 -13.43
CA ASP A 129 5.88 -8.89 -14.85
C ASP A 129 4.54 -8.22 -15.13
N PHE A 130 3.68 -8.16 -14.11
CA PHE A 130 2.41 -7.45 -14.20
C PHE A 130 2.61 -5.95 -13.97
N CYS A 131 1.86 -5.15 -14.73
CA CYS A 131 1.69 -3.73 -14.49
C CYS A 131 1.05 -3.45 -13.13
N CYS A 132 1.24 -2.23 -12.62
CA CYS A 132 0.74 -1.85 -11.31
C CYS A 132 -0.78 -2.05 -11.10
N PRO A 133 -1.68 -1.86 -12.09
CA PRO A 133 -3.10 -2.07 -11.85
C PRO A 133 -3.43 -3.53 -11.51
N LEU A 134 -2.84 -4.47 -12.23
CA LEU A 134 -3.00 -5.90 -11.95
C LEU A 134 -2.33 -6.28 -10.61
N ARG A 135 -1.15 -5.73 -10.32
CA ARG A 135 -0.51 -5.94 -9.00
C ARG A 135 -1.37 -5.40 -7.86
N ALA A 136 -2.07 -4.28 -8.07
CA ALA A 136 -3.00 -3.71 -7.10
C ALA A 136 -4.18 -4.64 -6.83
N VAL A 137 -4.77 -5.24 -7.88
CA VAL A 137 -5.83 -6.27 -7.72
C VAL A 137 -5.33 -7.45 -6.90
N PHE A 138 -4.16 -8.00 -7.22
CA PHE A 138 -3.59 -9.10 -6.45
C PHE A 138 -3.31 -8.71 -4.99
N ALA A 139 -2.83 -7.49 -4.75
CA ALA A 139 -2.63 -6.96 -3.41
C ALA A 139 -3.94 -6.77 -2.63
N ASP A 140 -5.02 -6.26 -3.24
CA ASP A 140 -6.34 -6.12 -2.59
C ASP A 140 -6.94 -7.48 -2.21
N ILE A 141 -6.81 -8.48 -3.09
CA ILE A 141 -7.23 -9.86 -2.77
C ILE A 141 -6.45 -10.38 -1.56
N GLN A 142 -5.14 -10.13 -1.48
CA GLN A 142 -4.31 -10.56 -0.35
C GLN A 142 -4.53 -9.71 0.92
N HIS A 143 -4.91 -8.44 0.79
CA HIS A 143 -5.25 -7.58 1.93
C HIS A 143 -6.54 -8.07 2.63
N THR A 144 -7.49 -8.58 1.84
CA THR A 144 -8.77 -9.10 2.35
C THR A 144 -8.72 -10.55 2.83
N ALA A 145 -7.74 -11.32 2.36
CA ALA A 145 -7.33 -12.56 2.99
C ALA A 145 -6.64 -12.20 4.32
N ARG A 146 -6.94 -12.89 5.43
CA ARG A 146 -6.35 -12.52 6.72
C ARG A 146 -4.82 -12.54 6.57
N SER A 147 -4.13 -11.66 7.28
CA SER A 147 -2.67 -11.51 7.26
C SER A 147 -1.84 -12.80 7.31
N ALA A 148 -2.34 -13.85 7.95
CA ALA A 148 -1.74 -15.18 8.02
C ALA A 148 -2.32 -16.20 7.03
N ASP A 149 -3.55 -15.97 6.54
CA ASP A 149 -4.24 -16.84 5.60
C ASP A 149 -3.88 -16.38 4.19
N LYS A 150 -2.73 -16.82 3.69
CA LYS A 150 -2.35 -16.67 2.28
C LYS A 150 -3.54 -17.07 1.42
N PHE A 151 -3.96 -16.22 0.49
CA PHE A 151 -4.95 -16.66 -0.47
C PHE A 151 -4.32 -17.82 -1.27
N PRO A 152 -4.92 -19.02 -1.28
CA PRO A 152 -4.27 -20.20 -1.85
C PRO A 152 -4.01 -19.94 -3.33
N ARG A 153 -2.74 -20.05 -3.74
CA ARG A 153 -2.30 -19.84 -5.14
C ARG A 153 -3.17 -20.62 -6.13
N GLU A 154 -3.61 -21.81 -5.76
CA GLU A 154 -4.50 -22.68 -6.54
C GLU A 154 -5.80 -21.99 -7.00
N ASP A 155 -6.35 -21.07 -6.20
CA ASP A 155 -7.58 -20.37 -6.53
C ASP A 155 -7.33 -19.15 -7.45
N LEU A 156 -6.07 -18.73 -7.63
CA LEU A 156 -5.68 -17.65 -8.55
C LEU A 156 -4.85 -18.14 -9.73
N GLU A 157 -4.50 -19.42 -9.79
CA GLU A 157 -3.54 -19.97 -10.75
C GLU A 157 -3.96 -19.67 -12.20
N GLN A 158 -5.23 -19.94 -12.54
CA GLN A 158 -5.75 -19.66 -13.88
C GLN A 158 -5.84 -18.16 -14.16
N VAL A 159 -6.14 -17.32 -13.15
CA VAL A 159 -6.13 -15.85 -13.31
C VAL A 159 -4.74 -15.38 -13.70
N ILE A 160 -3.72 -15.85 -12.98
CA ILE A 160 -2.31 -15.51 -13.19
C ILE A 160 -1.85 -15.99 -14.56
N GLU A 161 -2.15 -17.24 -14.94
CA GLU A 161 -1.76 -17.83 -16.22
C GLU A 161 -2.35 -17.05 -17.41
N ARG A 162 -3.65 -16.72 -17.35
CA ARG A 162 -4.34 -15.94 -18.38
C ARG A 162 -3.80 -14.53 -18.47
N ALA A 163 -3.64 -13.85 -17.33
CA ALA A 163 -3.09 -12.50 -17.29
C ALA A 163 -1.65 -12.45 -17.81
N ALA A 164 -0.82 -13.44 -17.49
CA ALA A 164 0.57 -13.53 -17.98
C ALA A 164 0.64 -13.76 -19.50
N SER A 165 -0.42 -14.34 -20.07
CA SER A 165 -0.58 -14.51 -21.53
C SER A 165 -1.27 -13.32 -22.20
N GLU A 166 -1.47 -12.21 -21.47
CA GLU A 166 -2.22 -11.02 -21.90
C GLU A 166 -3.68 -11.30 -22.30
N ASP A 167 -4.23 -12.46 -21.92
CA ASP A 167 -5.64 -12.84 -22.10
C ASP A 167 -6.47 -12.31 -20.93
N TYR A 168 -6.50 -10.98 -20.80
CA TYR A 168 -7.09 -10.25 -19.67
C TYR A 168 -8.58 -10.50 -19.48
N LYS A 169 -9.31 -10.67 -20.58
CA LYS A 169 -10.73 -11.00 -20.52
C LYS A 169 -10.95 -12.37 -19.88
N SER A 170 -10.20 -13.39 -20.32
CA SER A 170 -10.31 -14.72 -19.71
C SER A 170 -9.77 -14.71 -18.28
N ALA A 171 -8.75 -13.88 -17.98
CA ALA A 171 -8.28 -13.70 -16.61
C ALA A 171 -9.37 -13.16 -15.68
N ALA A 172 -10.18 -12.19 -16.15
CA ALA A 172 -11.34 -11.69 -15.42
C ALA A 172 -12.39 -12.79 -15.23
N ASP A 173 -12.73 -13.54 -16.28
CA ASP A 173 -13.67 -14.67 -16.17
C ASP A 173 -13.21 -15.71 -15.14
N GLU A 174 -11.91 -16.01 -15.07
CA GLU A 174 -11.36 -16.92 -14.04
C GLU A 174 -11.39 -16.28 -12.65
N LEU A 175 -11.14 -14.96 -12.53
CA LEU A 175 -11.21 -14.25 -11.25
C LEU A 175 -12.63 -14.29 -10.67
N GLU A 176 -13.65 -14.14 -11.53
CA GLU A 176 -15.05 -14.18 -11.11
C GLU A 176 -15.41 -15.54 -10.48
N ARG A 177 -14.81 -16.62 -10.96
CA ARG A 177 -15.07 -18.00 -10.50
C ARG A 177 -14.38 -18.36 -9.19
N THR A 178 -13.50 -17.50 -8.68
CA THR A 178 -12.73 -17.77 -7.46
C THR A 178 -13.61 -17.90 -6.22
N LYS A 179 -13.12 -18.63 -5.21
CA LYS A 179 -13.73 -18.67 -3.88
C LYS A 179 -13.72 -17.30 -3.21
N TRP A 180 -12.83 -16.40 -3.61
CA TRP A 180 -12.83 -15.02 -3.11
C TRP A 180 -14.04 -14.24 -3.60
N CYS A 181 -14.30 -14.25 -4.91
CA CYS A 181 -15.41 -13.55 -5.54
C CYS A 181 -16.79 -14.09 -5.12
N SER A 182 -16.89 -15.41 -4.89
CA SER A 182 -18.13 -16.04 -4.41
C SER A 182 -18.50 -15.69 -2.97
N LYS A 183 -17.58 -15.15 -2.15
CA LYS A 183 -17.91 -14.68 -0.79
C LYS A 183 -18.74 -13.39 -0.88
N GLY A 184 -19.96 -13.42 -0.35
CA GLY A 184 -20.90 -12.28 -0.43
C GLY A 184 -20.32 -10.92 -0.03
N ARG A 185 -19.45 -10.88 0.99
CA ARG A 185 -18.77 -9.64 1.45
C ARG A 185 -17.73 -9.06 0.48
N ASN A 186 -17.30 -9.83 -0.51
CA ASN A 186 -16.31 -9.42 -1.49
C ASN A 186 -16.95 -9.08 -2.84
N ARG A 187 -18.27 -9.27 -3.02
CA ARG A 187 -18.92 -9.08 -4.33
C ARG A 187 -18.71 -7.70 -4.96
N GLY A 188 -18.72 -6.63 -4.15
CA GLY A 188 -18.42 -5.28 -4.62
C GLY A 188 -16.99 -5.17 -5.13
N ARG A 189 -16.02 -5.47 -4.27
CA ARG A 189 -14.58 -5.47 -4.64
C ARG A 189 -14.26 -6.39 -5.81
N CYS A 190 -14.92 -7.54 -5.88
CA CYS A 190 -14.75 -8.47 -6.97
C CYS A 190 -15.10 -7.82 -8.29
N ARG A 191 -16.26 -7.15 -8.38
CA ARG A 191 -16.64 -6.42 -9.60
C ARG A 191 -15.62 -5.34 -9.96
N ASP A 192 -15.24 -4.51 -9.00
CA ASP A 192 -14.27 -3.43 -9.25
C ASP A 192 -12.90 -4.00 -9.71
N ASN A 193 -12.46 -5.12 -9.13
CA ASN A 193 -11.24 -5.81 -9.54
C ASN A 193 -11.37 -6.50 -10.91
N LEU A 194 -12.53 -7.04 -11.25
CA LEU A 194 -12.79 -7.63 -12.57
C LEU A 194 -12.64 -6.59 -13.68
N ASP A 195 -13.18 -5.39 -13.47
CA ASP A 195 -13.06 -4.29 -14.43
C ASP A 195 -11.58 -3.92 -14.68
N ILE A 196 -10.77 -3.86 -13.62
CA ILE A 196 -9.32 -3.60 -13.72
C ILE A 196 -8.60 -4.75 -14.44
N VAL A 197 -8.95 -6.00 -14.13
CA VAL A 197 -8.35 -7.17 -14.77
C VAL A 197 -8.69 -7.23 -16.25
N GLU A 198 -9.95 -6.98 -16.63
CA GLU A 198 -10.40 -6.99 -18.02
C GLU A 198 -9.75 -5.86 -18.84
N GLU A 199 -9.52 -4.69 -18.25
CA GLU A 199 -8.75 -3.60 -18.88
C GLU A 199 -7.28 -3.99 -19.12
N GLY A 200 -6.69 -4.76 -18.18
CA GLY A 200 -5.36 -5.33 -18.32
C GLY A 200 -4.25 -4.29 -18.22
N CYS A 201 -3.07 -4.62 -18.76
CA CYS A 201 -1.94 -3.71 -18.71
C CYS A 201 -1.97 -2.64 -19.81
N PRO A 202 -1.73 -1.36 -19.47
CA PRO A 202 -1.61 -0.31 -20.47
C PRO A 202 -0.51 -0.63 -21.48
N LYS A 203 -0.75 -0.36 -22.77
CA LYS A 203 0.23 -0.59 -23.84
C LYS A 203 1.52 0.19 -23.54
N GLY A 204 2.65 -0.52 -23.48
CA GLY A 204 3.96 0.09 -23.17
C GLY A 204 4.26 0.29 -21.68
N SER A 205 3.46 -0.27 -20.78
CA SER A 205 3.69 -0.22 -19.31
C SER A 205 4.91 -1.02 -18.84
N GLY A 206 5.46 -1.87 -19.72
CA GLY A 206 6.80 -2.46 -19.58
C GLY A 206 7.85 -1.36 -19.67
N GLN A 207 8.37 -0.94 -18.51
CA GLN A 207 9.56 -0.09 -18.36
C GLN A 207 9.33 1.44 -18.47
N LEU A 208 8.70 2.02 -17.44
CA LEU A 208 8.75 3.47 -17.20
C LEU A 208 10.13 3.89 -16.66
N ARG A 209 10.56 5.11 -17.02
CA ARG A 209 11.89 5.64 -16.69
C ARG A 209 11.86 6.28 -15.30
N TYR A 210 13.01 6.39 -14.64
CA TYR A 210 13.15 6.97 -13.29
C TYR A 210 12.46 8.34 -13.07
N GLN A 211 12.30 9.14 -14.13
CA GLN A 211 11.59 10.44 -14.08
C GLN A 211 10.08 10.31 -13.79
N ASP A 212 9.48 9.17 -14.14
CA ASP A 212 8.06 8.90 -13.90
C ASP A 212 7.79 8.63 -12.40
N LEU A 213 8.79 8.12 -11.66
CA LEU A 213 8.69 7.82 -10.22
C LEU A 213 8.60 9.08 -9.35
N ILE A 214 9.37 10.12 -9.67
CA ILE A 214 9.33 11.40 -8.95
C ILE A 214 7.97 12.08 -9.15
N THR A 215 7.45 12.01 -10.38
CA THR A 215 6.15 12.57 -10.73
C THR A 215 5.00 11.80 -10.07
N ALA A 216 5.08 10.48 -10.02
CA ALA A 216 4.10 9.63 -9.33
C ALA A 216 4.07 9.92 -7.82
N GLY A 217 5.22 10.01 -7.14
CA GLY A 217 5.28 10.34 -5.71
C GLY A 217 4.66 11.70 -5.39
N TRP A 218 4.93 12.72 -6.20
CA TRP A 218 4.31 14.05 -6.06
C TRP A 218 2.80 14.05 -6.38
N THR A 219 2.38 13.30 -7.39
CA THR A 219 0.96 13.19 -7.76
C THR A 219 0.17 12.45 -6.70
N LEU A 220 0.74 11.40 -6.12
CA LEU A 220 0.14 10.63 -5.04
C LEU A 220 -0.05 11.50 -3.79
N LEU A 221 0.97 12.28 -3.40
CA LEU A 221 0.85 13.22 -2.29
C LEU A 221 -0.24 14.26 -2.53
N ASN A 222 -0.36 14.80 -3.74
CA ASN A 222 -1.37 15.82 -4.07
C ASN A 222 -2.79 15.25 -4.22
N LYS A 223 -2.95 13.98 -4.62
CA LYS A 223 -4.25 13.30 -4.67
C LYS A 223 -4.72 12.84 -3.28
N ILE A 224 -3.80 12.36 -2.45
CA ILE A 224 -4.13 11.78 -1.14
C ILE A 224 -4.25 12.85 -0.05
N VAL A 225 -3.46 13.93 -0.13
CA VAL A 225 -3.58 15.08 0.77
C VAL A 225 -4.29 16.19 0.01
N PRO A 226 -5.63 16.31 0.09
CA PRO A 226 -6.31 17.46 -0.49
C PRO A 226 -5.72 18.71 0.17
N SER A 227 -5.23 19.65 -0.64
CA SER A 227 -4.68 20.91 -0.11
C SER A 227 -5.73 21.52 0.79
N SER A 228 -5.46 21.59 2.09
CA SER A 228 -6.27 22.33 3.03
C SER A 228 -6.10 23.80 2.71
N GLY A 229 -6.84 24.26 1.70
CA GLY A 229 -7.06 25.66 1.37
C GLY A 229 -7.85 26.30 2.50
N GLY A 230 -7.21 26.46 3.65
CA GLY A 230 -7.64 27.35 4.71
C GLY A 230 -7.44 28.77 4.21
N VAL A 231 -8.49 29.34 3.62
CA VAL A 231 -8.61 30.80 3.55
C VAL A 231 -8.79 31.25 5.00
N LEU A 232 -7.74 31.85 5.56
CA LEU A 232 -7.86 32.69 6.74
C LEU A 232 -8.62 33.96 6.32
N THR A 233 -9.94 33.99 6.58
CA THR A 233 -10.70 35.23 6.76
C THR A 233 -10.98 35.43 8.23
#